data_AF-A0AAV3JI32-F1
#
_entry.id   AF-A0AAV3JI32-F1
#
_cell.length_a   1.000
_cell.length_b   1.000
_cell.length_c   1.000
_cell.angle_alpha   90.00
_cell.angle_beta   90.00
_cell.angle_gamma   90.00
#
_symmetry.space_group_name_H-M   'P 1'
#
loop_
_entity.id
_entity.type
_entity.pdbx_description
1 polymer ?
#
loop_
_entity_poly.entity_id
_entity_poly.type
_entity_poly.pdbx_seq_one_letter_code
_entity_poly.pdbx_strand_id
1 'polypeptide(L)'
;MFPVVLCSISAILIVLIWFAFFNGSDAGSSGNSNAVEFELQQHSESGEWTLNQGIVDTSRKIFDENGNWLSFDELLRYASTGEVNLVSELWALRRECPEDLIYEQCNEVIRAFIADHYSGKEVEYLMNLFSSYLKYEITMREFEFSDDLSNSEKYELIKKKRREFFSDNDAQLIFGLEEAEETYRNSLGGFLIDTESLSAEQRIQKYEEFRKNVYGRYYNTVKKRESKYSTYETEMFLREDELERMSLSDRNNKTKYMREKYFGKDGADRIDTAYGNETEERKEK
;
A
#
# COMPACT_ATOMS: atom_id res chain seq x y z
N MET A 1 37.13 4.17 7.33
CA MET A 1 36.64 5.25 6.45
C MET A 1 35.24 4.95 5.86
N PHE A 2 34.41 4.16 6.57
CA PHE A 2 33.14 3.62 6.06
C PHE A 2 31.82 4.33 6.44
N PRO A 3 31.74 5.34 7.35
CA PRO A 3 30.44 5.89 7.73
C PRO A 3 29.91 6.96 6.76
N VAL A 4 30.73 7.47 5.84
CA VAL A 4 30.36 8.62 4.97
C VAL A 4 29.65 8.18 3.68
N VAL A 5 29.88 6.94 3.22
CA VAL A 5 29.32 6.43 1.94
C VAL A 5 27.92 5.82 2.11
N LEU A 6 27.62 5.23 3.27
CA LEU A 6 26.27 4.70 3.57
C LEU A 6 25.25 5.83 3.80
N CYS A 7 25.68 6.94 4.41
CA CYS A 7 24.81 8.12 4.58
C CYS A 7 24.48 8.81 3.25
N SER A 8 25.38 8.76 2.25
CA SER A 8 25.14 9.39 0.95
C SER A 8 24.19 8.59 0.07
N ILE A 9 24.24 7.25 0.12
CA ILE A 9 23.29 6.40 -0.63
C ILE A 9 21.87 6.49 -0.05
N SER A 10 21.75 6.56 1.29
CA SER A 10 20.47 6.75 1.97
C SER A 10 19.85 8.13 1.66
N ALA A 11 20.66 9.20 1.65
CA ALA A 11 20.19 10.53 1.28
C ALA A 11 19.74 10.64 -0.19
N ILE A 12 20.42 9.94 -1.11
CA ILE A 12 20.05 9.93 -2.54
C ILE A 12 18.74 9.19 -2.77
N LEU A 13 18.49 8.07 -2.08
CA LEU A 13 17.22 7.35 -2.16
C LEU A 13 16.05 8.16 -1.60
N ILE A 14 16.26 8.89 -0.51
CA ILE A 14 15.24 9.79 0.06
C ILE A 14 14.93 10.94 -0.90
N VAL A 15 15.93 11.54 -1.57
CA VAL A 15 15.73 12.61 -2.57
C VAL A 15 15.03 12.09 -3.82
N LEU A 16 15.33 10.88 -4.29
CA LEU A 16 14.66 10.27 -5.45
C LEU A 16 13.20 9.91 -5.14
N ILE A 17 12.91 9.45 -3.92
CA ILE A 17 11.53 9.22 -3.46
C ILE A 17 10.80 10.54 -3.32
N TRP A 18 11.44 11.61 -2.82
CA TRP A 18 10.85 12.95 -2.77
C TRP A 18 10.54 13.50 -4.18
N PHE A 19 11.45 13.34 -5.14
CA PHE A 19 11.27 13.84 -6.50
C PHE A 19 10.17 13.09 -7.27
N ALA A 20 10.01 11.78 -7.02
CA ALA A 20 8.96 10.96 -7.63
C ALA A 20 7.57 11.20 -7.03
N PHE A 21 7.48 11.63 -5.76
CA PHE A 21 6.19 11.86 -5.09
C PHE A 21 5.74 13.33 -5.07
N PHE A 22 6.65 14.32 -5.16
CA PHE A 22 6.28 15.74 -5.03
C PHE A 22 6.39 16.58 -6.30
N ASN A 23 7.04 16.12 -7.38
CA ASN A 23 7.09 16.85 -8.65
C ASN A 23 6.20 16.23 -9.73
N GLY A 24 4.90 16.11 -9.40
CA GLY A 24 3.83 15.99 -10.39
C GLY A 24 3.48 17.35 -10.98
N SER A 25 4.30 17.80 -11.93
CA SER A 25 4.02 18.77 -13.00
C SER A 25 3.25 20.07 -12.67
N ASP A 26 4.01 21.18 -12.63
CA ASP A 26 3.55 22.45 -13.17
C ASP A 26 3.20 22.28 -14.66
N ALA A 27 1.91 22.29 -14.97
CA ALA A 27 1.39 22.55 -16.31
C ALA A 27 0.26 23.57 -16.18
N GLY A 28 0.59 24.84 -16.40
CA GLY A 28 -0.40 25.90 -16.49
C GLY A 28 -1.36 25.64 -17.65
N SER A 29 -2.66 25.82 -17.41
CA SER A 29 -3.62 26.07 -18.47
C SER A 29 -4.52 27.24 -18.06
N SER A 30 -4.31 28.35 -18.77
CA SER A 30 -5.26 29.45 -18.92
C SER A 30 -6.62 28.93 -19.37
N GLY A 31 -7.69 29.57 -18.88
CA GLY A 31 -9.06 29.11 -19.04
C GLY A 31 -9.62 29.14 -20.47
N ASN A 32 -10.75 28.46 -20.62
CA ASN A 32 -11.96 29.07 -21.17
C ASN A 32 -13.18 28.26 -20.71
N SER A 33 -14.08 28.92 -19.99
CA SER A 33 -15.39 28.39 -19.60
C SER A 33 -16.31 28.37 -20.82
N ASN A 34 -16.44 27.21 -21.44
CA ASN A 34 -17.59 26.89 -22.28
C ASN A 34 -18.24 25.64 -21.70
N ALA A 35 -19.43 25.83 -21.12
CA ALA A 35 -20.33 24.73 -20.79
C ALA A 35 -20.64 24.00 -22.10
N VAL A 36 -20.02 22.84 -22.31
CA VAL A 36 -20.40 21.92 -23.36
C VAL A 36 -21.64 21.20 -22.85
N GLU A 37 -22.77 21.57 -23.43
CA GLU A 37 -24.04 20.89 -23.27
C GLU A 37 -23.85 19.41 -23.64
N PHE A 38 -24.11 18.55 -22.67
CA PHE A 38 -23.97 17.11 -22.75
C PHE A 38 -25.06 16.54 -23.66
N GLU A 39 -24.71 16.16 -24.89
CA GLU A 39 -25.58 15.29 -25.70
C GLU A 39 -25.50 13.86 -25.15
N LEU A 40 -26.30 13.59 -24.13
CA LEU A 40 -26.79 12.24 -23.81
C LEU A 40 -27.55 11.75 -25.04
N GLN A 41 -26.95 10.85 -25.83
CA GLN A 41 -27.71 10.07 -26.80
C GLN A 41 -28.59 9.07 -26.06
N GLN A 42 -29.75 9.55 -25.64
CA GLN A 42 -30.89 8.75 -25.23
C GLN A 42 -31.47 8.11 -26.50
N HIS A 43 -30.97 6.93 -26.88
CA HIS A 43 -31.63 6.14 -27.91
C HIS A 43 -32.95 5.61 -27.35
N SER A 44 -34.03 6.07 -27.97
CA SER A 44 -35.42 5.72 -27.67
C SER A 44 -35.69 4.22 -27.81
N GLU A 45 -36.45 3.69 -26.84
CA GLU A 45 -37.26 2.45 -26.82
C GLU A 45 -36.73 1.16 -26.16
N SER A 46 -35.53 1.12 -25.61
CA SER A 46 -35.19 0.13 -24.58
C SER A 46 -34.15 0.72 -23.64
N GLY A 47 -34.49 0.85 -22.35
CA GLY A 47 -33.66 1.50 -21.32
C GLY A 47 -32.43 0.70 -20.91
N GLU A 48 -31.62 0.30 -21.88
CA GLU A 48 -30.40 -0.46 -21.69
C GLU A 48 -29.19 0.46 -21.89
N TRP A 49 -28.44 0.65 -20.82
CA TRP A 49 -27.23 1.46 -20.78
C TRP A 49 -26.11 0.68 -21.47
N THR A 50 -25.73 1.05 -22.70
CA THR A 50 -24.57 0.42 -23.35
C THR A 50 -23.28 1.05 -22.82
N LEU A 51 -22.70 0.42 -21.80
CA LEU A 51 -21.38 0.75 -21.27
C LEU A 51 -20.32 0.59 -22.36
N ASN A 52 -19.34 1.51 -22.45
CA ASN A 52 -18.23 1.40 -23.39
C ASN A 52 -17.44 0.10 -23.15
N GLN A 53 -17.29 -0.72 -24.19
CA GLN A 53 -16.72 -2.06 -24.07
C GLN A 53 -15.26 -2.07 -23.58
N GLY A 54 -14.47 -1.04 -23.86
CA GLY A 54 -13.10 -0.93 -23.33
C GLY A 54 -13.06 -0.79 -21.81
N ILE A 55 -14.05 -0.11 -21.22
CA ILE A 55 -14.20 -0.01 -19.78
C ILE A 55 -14.69 -1.34 -19.20
N VAL A 56 -15.64 -2.02 -19.87
CA VAL A 56 -16.12 -3.35 -19.46
C VAL A 56 -14.98 -4.38 -19.47
N ASP A 57 -14.14 -4.38 -20.51
CA ASP A 57 -13.06 -5.33 -20.68
C ASP A 57 -11.90 -5.09 -19.70
N THR A 58 -11.66 -3.83 -19.34
CA THR A 58 -10.62 -3.49 -18.36
C THR A 58 -11.08 -3.68 -16.92
N SER A 59 -12.32 -3.28 -16.62
CA SER A 59 -12.91 -3.49 -15.31
C SER A 59 -12.90 -5.00 -14.95
N ARG A 60 -13.21 -5.89 -15.92
CA ARG A 60 -13.15 -7.36 -15.73
C ARG A 60 -11.81 -7.89 -15.22
N LYS A 61 -10.68 -7.24 -15.52
CA LYS A 61 -9.35 -7.71 -15.08
C LYS A 61 -9.01 -7.38 -13.63
N ILE A 62 -9.83 -6.59 -12.96
CA ILE A 62 -9.52 -6.01 -11.64
C ILE A 62 -9.96 -6.95 -10.50
N PHE A 63 -10.74 -8.01 -10.78
CA PHE A 63 -11.30 -8.86 -9.74
C PHE A 63 -11.16 -10.37 -10.01
N ASP A 64 -10.91 -11.07 -8.90
CA ASP A 64 -10.51 -12.48 -8.70
C ASP A 64 -9.28 -12.97 -9.51
N GLU A 65 -8.67 -14.08 -9.05
CA GLU A 65 -7.45 -14.65 -9.68
C GLU A 65 -7.66 -15.09 -11.15
N ASN A 66 -8.92 -15.15 -11.60
CA ASN A 66 -9.35 -15.59 -12.92
C ASN A 66 -9.94 -14.45 -13.78
N GLY A 67 -9.97 -13.20 -13.28
CA GLY A 67 -10.57 -12.08 -13.99
C GLY A 67 -12.11 -12.07 -13.93
N ASN A 68 -12.71 -12.68 -12.91
CA ASN A 68 -14.14 -12.55 -12.62
C ASN A 68 -14.39 -11.65 -11.41
N TRP A 69 -15.48 -10.91 -11.51
CA TRP A 69 -15.91 -10.03 -10.45
C TRP A 69 -16.21 -10.75 -9.13
N LEU A 70 -15.76 -10.12 -8.05
CA LEU A 70 -16.13 -10.52 -6.71
C LEU A 70 -17.61 -10.22 -6.47
N SER A 71 -18.34 -11.21 -5.94
CA SER A 71 -19.65 -10.94 -5.36
C SER A 71 -19.55 -9.87 -4.26
N PHE A 72 -20.67 -9.23 -3.91
CA PHE A 72 -20.69 -8.20 -2.88
C PHE A 72 -20.06 -8.68 -1.56
N ASP A 73 -20.43 -9.88 -1.12
CA ASP A 73 -19.89 -10.49 0.11
C ASP A 73 -18.38 -10.77 0.01
N GLU A 74 -17.90 -11.21 -1.14
CA GLU A 74 -16.46 -11.44 -1.38
C GLU A 74 -15.69 -10.12 -1.40
N LEU A 75 -16.21 -9.09 -2.06
CA LEU A 75 -15.62 -7.75 -2.09
C LEU A 75 -15.47 -7.21 -0.67
N LEU A 76 -16.54 -7.24 0.12
CA LEU A 76 -16.49 -6.76 1.50
C LEU A 76 -15.55 -7.60 2.37
N ARG A 77 -15.55 -8.93 2.21
CA ARG A 77 -14.65 -9.83 2.94
C ARG A 77 -13.18 -9.53 2.61
N TYR A 78 -12.84 -9.42 1.34
CA TYR A 78 -11.46 -9.15 0.91
C TYR A 78 -11.01 -7.73 1.24
N ALA A 79 -11.90 -6.74 1.17
CA ALA A 79 -11.60 -5.39 1.64
C ALA A 79 -11.39 -5.36 3.16
N SER A 80 -12.21 -6.09 3.93
CA SER A 80 -12.10 -6.12 5.40
C SER A 80 -10.78 -6.72 5.89
N THR A 81 -10.16 -7.60 5.11
CA THR A 81 -8.87 -8.25 5.39
C THR A 81 -7.70 -7.57 4.66
N GLY A 82 -7.96 -6.53 3.87
CA GLY A 82 -6.98 -5.80 3.09
C GLY A 82 -6.43 -6.56 1.88
N GLU A 83 -6.97 -7.75 1.58
CA GLU A 83 -6.65 -8.51 0.36
C GLU A 83 -6.99 -7.69 -0.88
N VAL A 84 -8.10 -6.95 -0.83
CA VAL A 84 -8.47 -5.90 -1.77
C VAL A 84 -8.29 -4.54 -1.09
N ASN A 85 -7.63 -3.59 -1.77
CA ASN A 85 -7.56 -2.20 -1.31
C ASN A 85 -8.48 -1.35 -2.19
N LEU A 86 -9.65 -0.99 -1.67
CA LEU A 86 -10.68 -0.26 -2.43
C LEU A 86 -10.18 1.06 -3.02
N VAL A 87 -9.28 1.76 -2.32
CA VAL A 87 -8.66 2.99 -2.84
C VAL A 87 -7.79 2.65 -4.04
N SER A 88 -6.88 1.68 -3.90
CA SER A 88 -6.00 1.25 -4.99
C SER A 88 -6.77 0.75 -6.21
N GLU A 89 -7.85 -0.01 -6.01
CA GLU A 89 -8.70 -0.47 -7.11
C GLU A 89 -9.43 0.69 -7.79
N LEU A 90 -9.88 1.69 -7.03
CA LEU A 90 -10.46 2.90 -7.61
C LEU A 90 -9.43 3.65 -8.48
N TRP A 91 -8.19 3.81 -8.00
CA TRP A 91 -7.13 4.41 -8.80
C TRP A 91 -6.78 3.57 -10.04
N ALA A 92 -6.86 2.25 -9.96
CA ALA A 92 -6.71 1.37 -11.11
C ALA A 92 -7.82 1.60 -12.14
N LEU A 93 -9.08 1.62 -11.71
CA LEU A 93 -10.22 1.93 -12.58
C LEU A 93 -10.06 3.29 -13.26
N ARG A 94 -9.62 4.32 -12.52
CA ARG A 94 -9.42 5.67 -13.07
C ARG A 94 -8.31 5.74 -14.12
N ARG A 95 -7.24 4.96 -13.99
CA ARG A 95 -6.14 4.92 -14.99
C ARG A 95 -6.58 4.34 -16.33
N GLU A 96 -7.70 3.65 -16.34
CA GLU A 96 -8.22 2.94 -17.51
C GLU A 96 -9.36 3.72 -18.18
N CYS A 97 -9.71 4.88 -17.63
CA CYS A 97 -10.59 5.83 -18.30
C CYS A 97 -9.89 6.38 -19.56
N PRO A 98 -10.62 6.47 -20.69
CA PRO A 98 -10.10 7.06 -21.93
C PRO A 98 -9.46 8.45 -21.70
N GLU A 99 -8.35 8.71 -22.41
CA GLU A 99 -7.56 9.95 -22.26
C GLU A 99 -8.34 11.24 -22.57
N ASP A 100 -9.43 11.13 -23.33
CA ASP A 100 -10.32 12.23 -23.69
C ASP A 100 -11.38 12.55 -22.63
N LEU A 101 -11.50 11.73 -21.59
CA LEU A 101 -12.43 11.98 -20.49
C LEU A 101 -11.80 12.83 -19.39
N ILE A 102 -12.53 13.86 -18.96
CA ILE A 102 -12.17 14.60 -17.74
C ILE A 102 -12.49 13.78 -16.49
N TYR A 103 -11.86 14.14 -15.38
CA TYR A 103 -11.94 13.42 -14.09
C TYR A 103 -13.39 13.10 -13.65
N GLU A 104 -14.31 14.04 -13.80
CA GLU A 104 -15.72 13.88 -13.42
C GLU A 104 -16.43 12.84 -14.29
N GLN A 105 -16.15 12.82 -15.60
CA GLN A 105 -16.72 11.86 -16.54
C GLN A 105 -16.23 10.44 -16.25
N CYS A 106 -14.97 10.28 -15.86
CA CYS A 106 -14.43 9.00 -15.40
C CYS A 106 -15.16 8.47 -14.15
N ASN A 107 -15.56 9.35 -13.22
CA ASN A 107 -16.35 8.92 -12.07
C ASN A 107 -17.77 8.46 -12.45
N GLU A 108 -18.40 9.06 -13.46
CA GLU A 108 -19.72 8.60 -13.96
C GLU A 108 -19.63 7.23 -14.63
N VAL A 109 -18.53 6.97 -15.34
CA VAL A 109 -18.24 5.64 -15.89
C VAL A 109 -18.16 4.59 -14.77
N ILE A 110 -17.46 4.91 -13.67
CA ILE A 110 -17.33 4.00 -12.52
C ILE A 110 -18.70 3.80 -11.83
N ARG A 111 -19.57 4.81 -11.78
CA ARG A 111 -20.95 4.63 -11.29
C ARG A 111 -21.76 3.72 -12.20
N ALA A 112 -21.76 3.96 -13.50
CA ALA A 112 -22.48 3.08 -14.43
C ALA A 112 -21.99 1.63 -14.30
N PHE A 113 -20.68 1.46 -14.10
CA PHE A 113 -20.06 0.16 -13.83
C PHE A 113 -20.59 -0.52 -12.54
N ILE A 114 -20.61 0.17 -11.39
CA ILE A 114 -21.12 -0.40 -10.13
C ILE A 114 -22.62 -0.76 -10.26
N ALA A 115 -23.39 0.05 -11.00
CA ALA A 115 -24.83 -0.17 -11.21
C ALA A 115 -25.16 -1.35 -12.13
N ASP A 116 -24.28 -1.67 -13.07
CA ASP A 116 -24.43 -2.84 -13.94
C ASP A 116 -24.16 -4.15 -13.19
N HIS A 117 -23.21 -4.13 -12.26
CA HIS A 117 -22.71 -5.35 -11.62
C HIS A 117 -23.43 -5.75 -10.33
N TYR A 118 -23.88 -4.76 -9.55
CA TYR A 118 -24.55 -4.99 -8.26
C TYR A 118 -26.01 -4.58 -8.32
N SER A 119 -26.85 -5.13 -7.46
CA SER A 119 -28.29 -4.86 -7.49
C SER A 119 -28.91 -4.68 -6.09
N GLY A 120 -30.10 -4.07 -6.04
CA GLY A 120 -30.82 -3.85 -4.79
C GLY A 120 -30.05 -2.99 -3.79
N LYS A 121 -29.91 -3.46 -2.55
CA LYS A 121 -29.25 -2.71 -1.48
C LYS A 121 -27.71 -2.66 -1.62
N GLU A 122 -27.14 -3.59 -2.37
CA GLU A 122 -25.69 -3.70 -2.54
C GLU A 122 -25.16 -2.54 -3.38
N VAL A 123 -25.81 -2.26 -4.51
CA VAL A 123 -25.49 -1.10 -5.37
C VAL A 123 -25.71 0.21 -4.61
N GLU A 124 -26.79 0.35 -3.85
CA GLU A 124 -27.04 1.55 -3.03
C GLU A 124 -25.90 1.79 -2.04
N TYR A 125 -25.43 0.73 -1.36
CA TYR A 125 -24.32 0.82 -0.42
C TYR A 125 -23.00 1.21 -1.11
N LEU A 126 -22.63 0.53 -2.20
CA LEU A 126 -21.39 0.83 -2.92
C LEU A 126 -21.40 2.22 -3.56
N MET A 127 -22.55 2.66 -4.09
CA MET A 127 -22.74 4.01 -4.61
C MET A 127 -22.55 5.08 -3.54
N ASN A 128 -23.10 4.85 -2.35
CA ASN A 128 -22.94 5.76 -1.23
C ASN A 128 -21.49 5.79 -0.76
N LEU A 129 -20.85 4.63 -0.62
CA LEU A 129 -19.44 4.51 -0.23
C LEU A 129 -18.53 5.25 -1.22
N PHE A 130 -18.73 5.04 -2.52
CA PHE A 130 -17.98 5.70 -3.58
C PHE A 130 -18.21 7.22 -3.55
N SER A 131 -19.46 7.66 -3.45
CA SER A 131 -19.80 9.09 -3.41
C SER A 131 -19.22 9.80 -2.18
N SER A 132 -19.23 9.14 -1.01
CA SER A 132 -18.56 9.66 0.19
C SER A 132 -17.05 9.76 0.02
N TYR A 133 -16.44 8.80 -0.67
CA TYR A 133 -15.02 8.86 -1.01
C TYR A 133 -14.66 10.02 -1.92
N LEU A 134 -15.43 10.28 -2.97
CA LEU A 134 -15.19 11.43 -3.85
C LEU A 134 -15.28 12.76 -3.08
N LYS A 135 -16.24 12.89 -2.16
CA LYS A 135 -16.36 14.08 -1.31
C LYS A 135 -15.17 14.24 -0.37
N TYR A 136 -14.75 13.13 0.27
CA TYR A 136 -13.55 13.10 1.11
C TYR A 136 -12.31 13.53 0.33
N GLU A 137 -12.12 13.01 -0.87
CA GLU A 137 -10.97 13.34 -1.72
C GLU A 137 -10.91 14.83 -2.09
N ILE A 138 -12.05 15.42 -2.47
CA ILE A 138 -12.14 16.87 -2.75
C ILE A 138 -11.78 17.67 -1.49
N THR A 139 -12.36 17.31 -0.34
CA THR A 139 -12.07 18.00 0.92
C THR A 139 -10.59 17.87 1.32
N MET A 140 -9.99 16.69 1.15
CA MET A 140 -8.59 16.48 1.50
C MET A 140 -7.62 17.21 0.56
N ARG A 141 -8.01 17.47 -0.68
CA ARG A 141 -7.21 18.28 -1.62
C ARG A 141 -7.07 19.73 -1.15
N GLU A 142 -8.10 20.26 -0.52
CA GLU A 142 -8.15 21.62 0.02
C GLU A 142 -7.70 21.70 1.49
N PHE A 143 -7.44 20.55 2.12
CA PHE A 143 -7.11 20.49 3.53
C PHE A 143 -5.64 20.80 3.77
N GLU A 144 -5.38 21.97 4.36
CA GLU A 144 -4.04 22.40 4.74
C GLU A 144 -3.69 21.91 6.16
N PHE A 145 -2.51 21.31 6.28
CA PHE A 145 -1.94 20.97 7.58
C PHE A 145 -1.06 22.11 8.08
N SER A 146 -1.06 22.34 9.39
CA SER A 146 -0.03 23.19 9.99
C SER A 146 1.35 22.57 9.81
N ASP A 147 2.34 23.41 9.49
CA ASP A 147 3.74 23.02 9.36
C ASP A 147 4.37 22.58 10.69
N ASP A 148 3.80 23.02 11.82
CA ASP A 148 4.29 22.70 13.17
C ASP A 148 3.98 21.26 13.61
N LEU A 149 3.11 20.55 12.87
CA LEU A 149 2.67 19.20 13.22
C LEU A 149 3.66 18.15 12.73
N SER A 150 3.95 17.18 13.58
CA SER A 150 4.64 15.95 13.18
C SER A 150 3.78 15.12 12.22
N ASN A 151 4.41 14.21 11.48
CA ASN A 151 3.69 13.31 10.56
C ASN A 151 2.63 12.46 11.29
N SER A 152 2.91 12.00 12.50
CA SER A 152 1.94 11.24 13.31
C SER A 152 0.72 12.10 13.68
N GLU A 153 0.93 13.36 14.05
CA GLU A 153 -0.18 14.28 14.36
C GLU A 153 -1.00 14.62 13.11
N LYS A 154 -0.34 14.85 11.97
CA LYS A 154 -1.01 15.03 10.67
C LYS A 154 -1.87 13.81 10.32
N TYR A 155 -1.36 12.60 10.56
CA TYR A 155 -2.10 11.37 10.30
C TYR A 155 -3.33 11.21 11.22
N GLU A 156 -3.23 11.56 12.50
CA GLU A 156 -4.40 11.55 13.38
C GLU A 156 -5.48 12.55 12.94
N LEU A 157 -5.09 13.71 12.39
CA LEU A 157 -6.04 14.63 11.75
C LEU A 157 -6.70 14.01 10.51
N ILE A 158 -5.93 13.30 9.67
CA ILE A 158 -6.47 12.57 8.51
C ILE A 158 -7.50 11.53 8.97
N LYS A 159 -7.18 10.72 9.99
CA LYS A 159 -8.12 9.73 10.57
C LYS A 159 -9.39 10.40 11.08
N LYS A 160 -9.25 11.49 11.82
CA LYS A 160 -10.40 12.26 12.32
C LYS A 160 -11.26 12.77 11.15
N LYS A 161 -10.63 13.31 10.11
CA LYS A 161 -11.32 13.76 8.89
C LYS A 161 -12.06 12.63 8.20
N ARG A 162 -11.47 11.44 8.06
CA ARG A 162 -12.16 10.25 7.51
C ARG A 162 -13.45 9.94 8.28
N ARG A 163 -13.45 10.05 9.60
CA ARG A 163 -14.66 9.80 10.43
C ARG A 163 -15.74 10.90 10.30
N GLU A 164 -15.47 12.01 9.62
CA GLU A 164 -16.51 12.99 9.25
C GLU A 164 -17.30 12.55 8.00
N PHE A 165 -16.73 11.68 7.14
CA PHE A 165 -17.33 11.23 5.88
C PHE A 165 -17.85 9.79 5.92
N PHE A 166 -17.31 8.98 6.80
CA PHE A 166 -17.53 7.54 6.84
C PHE A 166 -17.94 7.08 8.24
N SER A 167 -18.78 6.05 8.30
CA SER A 167 -18.97 5.31 9.54
C SER A 167 -17.66 4.63 9.95
N ASP A 168 -17.50 4.24 11.22
CA ASP A 168 -16.30 3.53 11.66
C ASP A 168 -16.04 2.25 10.86
N ASN A 169 -17.11 1.52 10.50
CA ASN A 169 -17.01 0.31 9.70
C ASN A 169 -16.53 0.61 8.28
N ASP A 170 -17.09 1.62 7.62
CA ASP A 170 -16.71 2.00 6.26
C ASP A 170 -15.29 2.57 6.21
N ALA A 171 -14.92 3.39 7.19
CA ALA A 171 -13.58 3.93 7.30
C ALA A 171 -12.56 2.82 7.52
N GLN A 172 -12.88 1.83 8.37
CA GLN A 172 -12.04 0.66 8.57
C GLN A 172 -11.99 -0.24 7.31
N LEU A 173 -13.07 -0.32 6.54
CA LEU A 173 -13.10 -1.06 5.28
C LEU A 173 -12.18 -0.44 4.22
N ILE A 174 -12.21 0.90 4.09
CA ILE A 174 -11.45 1.63 3.08
C ILE A 174 -9.98 1.84 3.50
N PHE A 175 -9.74 2.25 4.74
CA PHE A 175 -8.44 2.74 5.22
C PHE A 175 -7.80 1.85 6.28
N GLY A 176 -8.47 0.79 6.72
CA GLY A 176 -8.04 0.05 7.92
C GLY A 176 -6.68 -0.63 7.81
N LEU A 177 -6.29 -1.11 6.61
CA LEU A 177 -4.94 -1.65 6.40
C LEU A 177 -3.87 -0.55 6.52
N GLU A 178 -4.12 0.61 5.91
CA GLU A 178 -3.22 1.77 6.00
C GLU A 178 -3.09 2.28 7.45
N GLU A 179 -4.21 2.37 8.17
CA GLU A 179 -4.22 2.71 9.61
C GLU A 179 -3.44 1.70 10.45
N ALA A 180 -3.49 0.40 10.13
CA ALA A 180 -2.70 -0.63 10.81
C ALA A 180 -1.19 -0.54 10.47
N GLU A 181 -0.84 -0.25 9.22
CA GLU A 181 0.54 -0.03 8.80
C GLU A 181 1.16 1.21 9.45
N GLU A 182 0.41 2.30 9.58
CA GLU A 182 0.86 3.49 10.29
C GLU A 182 1.02 3.22 11.79
N THR A 183 0.08 2.47 12.39
CA THR A 183 0.20 2.03 13.79
C THR A 183 1.45 1.18 13.99
N TYR A 184 1.77 0.28 13.06
CA TYR A 184 3.00 -0.51 13.08
C TYR A 184 4.24 0.37 13.03
N ARG A 185 4.30 1.32 12.09
CA ARG A 185 5.43 2.26 11.97
C ARG A 185 5.66 3.04 13.26
N ASN A 186 4.60 3.58 13.85
CA ASN A 186 4.68 4.41 15.05
C ASN A 186 5.02 3.61 16.32
N SER A 187 4.62 2.34 16.38
CA SER A 187 4.87 1.47 17.55
C SER A 187 6.16 0.66 17.48
N LEU A 188 6.79 0.54 16.30
CA LEU A 188 8.01 -0.25 16.11
C LEU A 188 9.17 0.22 16.99
N GLY A 189 9.37 1.54 17.13
CA GLY A 189 10.43 2.08 18.00
C GLY A 189 10.28 1.66 19.46
N GLY A 190 9.05 1.72 19.99
CA GLY A 190 8.74 1.25 21.34
C GLY A 190 8.99 -0.25 21.51
N PHE A 191 8.55 -1.05 20.53
CA PHE A 191 8.82 -2.49 20.51
C PHE A 191 10.33 -2.80 20.58
N LEU A 192 11.16 -2.06 19.83
CA LEU A 192 12.60 -2.31 19.81
C LEU A 192 13.27 -2.00 21.15
N ILE A 193 12.83 -0.95 21.85
CA ILE A 193 13.30 -0.59 23.19
C ILE A 193 12.85 -1.64 24.21
N ASP A 194 11.56 -2.01 24.19
CA ASP A 194 10.98 -2.95 25.15
C ASP A 194 11.57 -4.36 25.06
N THR A 195 12.19 -4.69 23.92
CA THR A 195 12.76 -6.01 23.64
C THR A 195 14.28 -6.07 23.61
N GLU A 196 14.98 -4.97 23.87
CA GLU A 196 16.45 -4.87 23.79
C GLU A 196 17.16 -5.86 24.73
N SER A 197 16.59 -6.13 25.91
CA SER A 197 17.17 -7.05 26.91
C SER A 197 16.87 -8.53 26.65
N LEU A 198 16.02 -8.85 25.67
CA LEU A 198 15.59 -10.22 25.41
C LEU A 198 16.64 -10.99 24.60
N SER A 199 16.64 -12.32 24.75
CA SER A 199 17.38 -13.17 23.81
C SER A 199 16.78 -13.03 22.41
N ALA A 200 17.58 -13.26 21.37
CA ALA A 200 17.13 -13.09 20.00
C ALA A 200 15.92 -13.98 19.65
N GLU A 201 15.85 -15.20 20.19
CA GLU A 201 14.70 -16.08 19.98
C GLU A 201 13.43 -15.53 20.63
N GLN A 202 13.53 -15.00 21.85
CA GLN A 202 12.41 -14.33 22.51
C GLN A 202 11.99 -13.06 21.76
N ARG A 203 12.95 -12.29 21.25
CA ARG A 203 12.70 -11.07 20.48
C ARG A 203 11.96 -11.35 19.18
N ILE A 204 12.31 -12.41 18.46
CA ILE A 204 11.60 -12.86 17.25
C ILE A 204 10.18 -13.31 17.57
N GLN A 205 9.98 -14.10 18.63
CA GLN A 205 8.65 -14.52 19.05
C GLN A 205 7.78 -13.32 19.43
N LYS A 206 8.34 -12.37 20.20
CA LYS A 206 7.67 -11.13 20.57
C LYS A 206 7.36 -10.24 19.37
N TYR A 207 8.24 -10.22 18.38
CA TYR A 207 8.01 -9.48 17.14
C TYR A 207 6.81 -10.03 16.36
N GLU A 208 6.69 -11.35 16.25
CA GLU A 208 5.53 -11.97 15.60
C GLU A 208 4.23 -11.75 16.38
N GLU A 209 4.26 -11.77 17.71
CA GLU A 209 3.11 -11.39 18.54
C GLU A 209 2.73 -9.92 18.34
N PHE A 210 3.71 -9.02 18.37
CA PHE A 210 3.54 -7.59 18.13
C PHE A 210 2.85 -7.34 16.79
N ARG A 211 3.36 -7.95 15.71
CA ARG A 211 2.77 -7.84 14.38
C ARG A 211 1.34 -8.35 14.32
N LYS A 212 1.05 -9.51 14.91
CA LYS A 212 -0.33 -10.04 14.96
C LYS A 212 -1.28 -9.10 15.69
N ASN A 213 -0.82 -8.50 16.79
CA ASN A 213 -1.63 -7.57 17.57
C ASN A 213 -1.91 -6.27 16.81
N VAL A 214 -0.89 -5.69 16.17
CA VAL A 214 -1.05 -4.43 15.43
C VAL A 214 -1.87 -4.61 14.16
N TYR A 215 -1.57 -5.64 13.36
CA TYR A 215 -2.27 -5.86 12.10
C TYR A 215 -3.62 -6.55 12.26
N GLY A 216 -3.85 -7.28 13.36
CA GLY A 216 -5.10 -7.98 13.61
C GLY A 216 -5.55 -8.81 12.41
N ARG A 217 -6.74 -8.48 11.88
CA ARG A 217 -7.33 -9.16 10.71
C ARG A 217 -6.53 -9.01 9.40
N TYR A 218 -5.64 -8.02 9.31
CA TYR A 218 -4.78 -7.76 8.15
C TYR A 218 -3.47 -8.58 8.17
N TYR A 219 -3.14 -9.23 9.29
CA TYR A 219 -1.84 -9.89 9.48
C TYR A 219 -1.52 -10.91 8.38
N ASN A 220 -2.48 -11.75 8.01
CA ASN A 220 -2.27 -12.77 6.99
C ASN A 220 -1.98 -12.15 5.62
N THR A 221 -2.68 -11.07 5.26
CA THR A 221 -2.47 -10.34 4.01
C THR A 221 -1.07 -9.72 3.95
N VAL A 222 -0.68 -9.01 5.02
CA VAL A 222 0.66 -8.41 5.12
C VAL A 222 1.73 -9.49 5.02
N LYS A 223 1.58 -10.58 5.78
CA LYS A 223 2.52 -11.71 5.77
C LYS A 223 2.62 -12.39 4.40
N LYS A 224 1.51 -12.52 3.67
CA LYS A 224 1.49 -13.11 2.32
C LYS A 224 2.23 -12.23 1.31
N ARG A 225 2.16 -10.91 1.46
CA ARG A 225 2.81 -9.92 0.56
C ARG A 225 4.30 -9.74 0.85
N GLU A 226 4.77 -10.09 2.04
CA GLU A 226 6.18 -9.96 2.40
C GLU A 226 7.07 -10.89 1.59
N SER A 227 8.13 -10.31 1.03
CA SER A 227 9.15 -11.09 0.35
C SER A 227 9.97 -11.91 1.35
N LYS A 228 10.44 -13.09 0.92
CA LYS A 228 11.38 -13.90 1.72
C LYS A 228 12.63 -13.11 2.12
N TYR A 229 13.06 -12.17 1.27
CA TYR A 229 14.20 -11.29 1.55
C TYR A 229 13.90 -10.33 2.69
N SER A 230 12.75 -9.66 2.67
CA SER A 230 12.31 -8.78 3.75
C SER A 230 12.19 -9.53 5.08
N THR A 231 11.62 -10.74 5.08
CA THR A 231 11.53 -11.56 6.29
C THR A 231 12.92 -11.96 6.81
N TYR A 232 13.85 -12.32 5.92
CA TYR A 232 15.23 -12.63 6.27
C TYR A 232 15.93 -11.41 6.90
N GLU A 233 15.89 -10.25 6.27
CA GLU A 233 16.54 -9.03 6.76
C GLU A 233 15.99 -8.62 8.14
N THR A 234 14.68 -8.71 8.33
CA THR A 234 14.06 -8.46 9.63
C THR A 234 14.54 -9.46 10.69
N GLU A 235 14.63 -10.76 10.39
CA GLU A 235 15.16 -11.72 11.36
C GLU A 235 16.65 -11.46 11.67
N MET A 236 17.45 -11.09 10.67
CA MET A 236 18.86 -10.73 10.85
C MET A 236 19.02 -9.50 11.74
N PHE A 237 18.21 -8.46 11.51
CA PHE A 237 18.16 -7.26 12.33
C PHE A 237 17.80 -7.56 13.79
N LEU A 238 16.77 -8.39 14.03
CA LEU A 238 16.37 -8.77 15.39
C LEU A 238 17.43 -9.64 16.10
N ARG A 239 18.34 -10.27 15.35
CA ARG A 239 19.46 -11.08 15.84
C ARG A 239 20.79 -10.32 15.91
N GLU A 240 20.84 -9.04 15.56
CA GLU A 240 22.09 -8.28 15.41
C GLU A 240 22.98 -8.39 16.66
N ASP A 241 22.46 -8.10 17.85
CA ASP A 241 23.21 -8.20 19.12
C ASP A 241 23.74 -9.61 19.42
N GLU A 242 22.97 -10.64 19.05
CA GLU A 242 23.37 -12.04 19.21
C GLU A 242 24.58 -12.32 18.31
N LEU A 243 24.47 -11.94 17.04
CA LEU A 243 25.49 -12.15 16.02
C LEU A 243 26.76 -11.36 16.34
N GLU A 244 26.64 -10.12 16.81
CA GLU A 244 27.78 -9.27 17.17
C GLU A 244 28.63 -9.86 18.30
N ARG A 245 28.02 -10.57 19.24
CA ARG A 245 28.71 -11.22 20.36
C ARG A 245 29.35 -12.56 20.00
N MET A 246 28.99 -13.15 18.85
CA MET A 246 29.58 -14.41 18.37
C MET A 246 30.99 -14.22 17.80
N SER A 247 31.78 -15.30 17.83
CA SER A 247 33.04 -15.37 17.08
C SER A 247 32.77 -15.24 15.56
N LEU A 248 33.76 -14.79 14.79
CA LEU A 248 33.62 -14.66 13.33
C LEU A 248 33.19 -15.98 12.66
N SER A 249 33.73 -17.11 13.12
CA SER A 249 33.38 -18.44 12.60
C SER A 249 31.92 -18.80 12.89
N ASP A 250 31.47 -18.61 14.13
CA ASP A 250 30.11 -18.94 14.54
C ASP A 250 29.08 -18.02 13.87
N ARG A 251 29.41 -16.72 13.77
CA ARG A 251 28.59 -15.74 13.06
C ARG A 251 28.42 -16.13 11.59
N ASN A 252 29.50 -16.51 10.90
CA ASN A 252 29.44 -16.93 9.50
C ASN A 252 28.58 -18.19 9.32
N ASN A 253 28.76 -19.19 10.18
CA ASN A 253 27.95 -20.41 10.16
C ASN A 253 26.46 -20.11 10.41
N LYS A 254 26.16 -19.25 11.37
CA LYS A 254 24.79 -18.84 11.69
C LYS A 254 24.15 -18.07 10.53
N THR A 255 24.85 -17.09 9.96
CA THR A 255 24.38 -16.33 8.80
C THR A 255 24.13 -17.22 7.59
N LYS A 256 25.05 -18.17 7.31
CA LYS A 256 24.86 -19.14 6.22
C LYS A 256 23.62 -20.00 6.45
N TYR A 257 23.45 -20.55 7.66
CA TYR A 257 22.24 -21.30 8.02
C TYR A 257 20.96 -20.49 7.81
N MET A 258 20.97 -19.20 8.18
CA MET A 258 19.83 -18.30 7.98
C MET A 258 19.54 -18.08 6.48
N ARG A 259 20.56 -17.87 5.65
CA ARG A 259 20.39 -17.77 4.20
C ARG A 259 19.81 -19.04 3.60
N GLU A 260 20.32 -20.21 4.01
CA GLU A 260 19.79 -21.50 3.55
C GLU A 260 18.33 -21.72 3.97
N LYS A 261 17.95 -21.32 5.20
CA LYS A 261 16.56 -21.37 5.70
C LYS A 261 15.58 -20.61 4.81
N TYR A 262 15.95 -19.42 4.33
CA TYR A 262 15.05 -18.55 3.56
C TYR A 262 15.15 -18.75 2.05
N PHE A 263 16.34 -19.05 1.51
CA PHE A 263 16.60 -19.06 0.07
C PHE A 263 17.02 -20.43 -0.47
N GLY A 264 17.18 -21.44 0.38
CA GLY A 264 17.78 -22.73 0.01
C GLY A 264 19.29 -22.63 -0.21
N LYS A 265 19.93 -23.78 -0.47
CA LYS A 265 21.39 -23.87 -0.65
C LYS A 265 21.89 -23.03 -1.82
N ASP A 266 21.30 -23.22 -3.00
CA ASP A 266 21.68 -22.49 -4.21
C ASP A 266 21.47 -20.97 -4.07
N GLY A 267 20.43 -20.56 -3.33
CA GLY A 267 20.18 -19.15 -3.03
C GLY A 267 21.22 -18.57 -2.08
N ALA A 268 21.57 -19.31 -1.02
CA ALA A 268 22.59 -18.92 -0.08
C ALA A 268 23.97 -18.77 -0.75
N ASP A 269 24.37 -19.72 -1.60
CA ASP A 269 25.66 -19.68 -2.28
C ASP A 269 25.79 -18.48 -3.25
N ARG A 270 24.69 -18.10 -3.93
CA ARG A 270 24.66 -16.88 -4.76
C ARG A 270 24.84 -15.61 -3.92
N ILE A 271 24.17 -15.55 -2.77
CA ILE A 271 24.28 -14.42 -1.84
C ILE A 271 25.71 -14.33 -1.29
N ASP A 272 26.29 -15.46 -0.87
CA ASP A 272 27.67 -15.53 -0.37
C ASP A 272 28.68 -15.06 -1.43
N THR A 273 28.48 -15.44 -2.69
CA THR A 273 29.32 -15.00 -3.82
C THR A 273 29.23 -13.48 -4.04
N ALA A 274 28.02 -12.91 -3.98
CA ALA A 274 27.82 -11.47 -4.14
C ALA A 274 28.54 -10.67 -3.05
N TYR A 275 28.41 -11.08 -1.78
CA TYR A 275 29.12 -10.44 -0.67
C TYR A 275 30.65 -10.66 -0.73
N GLY A 276 31.11 -11.82 -1.20
CA GLY A 276 32.52 -12.10 -1.44
C GLY A 276 33.13 -11.11 -2.44
N ASN A 277 32.47 -10.95 -3.59
CA ASN A 277 32.91 -10.06 -4.67
C ASN A 277 32.91 -8.58 -4.24
N GLU A 278 31.88 -8.11 -3.52
CA GLU A 278 31.84 -6.73 -2.99
C GLU A 278 32.98 -6.43 -2.02
N THR A 279 33.45 -7.44 -1.28
CA THR A 279 34.54 -7.30 -0.31
C THR A 279 35.91 -7.26 -1.01
N GLU A 280 36.04 -7.92 -2.16
CA GLU A 280 37.24 -7.87 -3.01
C GLU A 280 37.33 -6.54 -3.78
N GLU A 281 36.23 -6.08 -4.39
CA GLU A 281 36.19 -4.78 -5.09
C GLU A 281 36.47 -3.58 -4.16
N ARG A 282 36.11 -3.66 -2.87
CA ARG A 282 36.45 -2.64 -1.87
C ARG A 282 37.90 -2.66 -1.42
N LYS A 283 38.64 -3.75 -1.63
CA LYS A 283 40.08 -3.84 -1.31
C LYS A 283 40.96 -3.38 -2.46
N GLU A 284 40.41 -3.35 -3.68
CA GLU A 284 41.10 -2.89 -4.89
C GLU A 284 40.92 -1.37 -5.18
N LYS A 285 40.10 -0.67 -4.39
CA LYS A 285 39.95 0.80 -4.41
C LYS A 285 40.59 1.46 -3.19
#